data_AF-A0A928E539-F1
#
_entry.id   AF-A0A928E539-F1
#
_cell.length_a   1.000
_cell.length_b   1.000
_cell.length_c   1.000
_cell.angle_alpha   90.00
_cell.angle_beta   90.00
_cell.angle_gamma   90.00
#
_symmetry.space_group_name_H-M   'P 1'
#
loop_
_entity.id
_entity.type
_entity.pdbx_description
1 polymer ?
#
loop_
_entity_poly.entity_id
_entity_poly.type
_entity_poly.pdbx_seq_one_letter_code
_entity_poly.pdbx_strand_id
1 'polypeptide(L)'
;METIDALERKLHVAQRGVPGARYQTGLVIDLNGPTGNIFYLMGVCNRLVRELGLSAQLKREYETEINSAGDYQSRLTVMQKWFGITFVE
;
A
#
# COMPACT_ATOMS: atom_id res chain seq x y z
N MET A 1 -3.25 22.05 13.34
CA MET A 1 -3.95 21.17 14.28
C MET A 1 -4.92 20.34 13.46
N GLU A 2 -4.66 19.04 13.31
CA GLU A 2 -5.63 18.15 12.66
C GLU A 2 -6.93 18.16 13.48
N THR A 3 -8.08 18.25 12.81
CA THR A 3 -9.38 18.23 13.48
C THR A 3 -9.73 16.80 13.89
N ILE A 4 -10.54 16.66 14.95
CA ILE A 4 -11.02 15.35 15.42
C ILE A 4 -11.72 14.60 14.27
N ASP A 5 -12.53 15.28 13.45
CA ASP A 5 -13.16 14.70 12.26
C ASP A 5 -12.17 14.08 11.26
N ALA A 6 -11.00 14.70 11.06
CA ALA A 6 -9.99 14.18 10.15
C ALA A 6 -9.35 12.90 10.70
N LEU A 7 -9.09 12.88 12.02
CA LEU A 7 -8.56 11.70 12.71
C LEU A 7 -9.56 10.53 12.71
N GLU A 8 -10.83 10.81 12.93
CA GLU A 8 -11.90 9.79 12.89
C GLU A 8 -12.05 9.19 11.48
N ARG A 9 -11.93 10.01 10.43
CA ARG A 9 -11.92 9.49 9.05
C ARG A 9 -10.72 8.59 8.79
N LYS A 10 -9.51 9.01 9.18
CA LYS A 10 -8.29 8.18 9.04
C LYS A 10 -8.44 6.85 9.78
N LEU A 11 -8.96 6.88 11.00
CA LEU A 11 -9.23 5.68 11.80
C LEU A 11 -10.25 4.76 11.12
N HIS A 12 -11.34 5.31 10.59
CA HIS A 12 -12.37 4.51 9.91
C HIS A 12 -11.84 3.81 8.66
N VAL A 13 -11.04 4.51 7.86
CA VAL A 13 -10.41 3.94 6.66
C VAL A 13 -9.39 2.85 7.05
N ALA A 14 -8.58 3.09 8.09
CA ALA A 14 -7.64 2.09 8.61
C ALA A 14 -8.32 0.80 9.08
N GLN A 15 -9.48 0.90 9.74
CA GLN A 15 -10.20 -0.25 10.29
C GLN A 15 -10.88 -1.15 9.24
N ARG A 16 -11.17 -0.62 8.05
CA ARG A 16 -11.84 -1.39 6.98
C ARG A 16 -10.89 -2.24 6.13
N GLY A 17 -9.58 -1.95 6.16
CA GLY A 17 -8.62 -2.54 5.21
C GLY A 17 -8.96 -2.23 3.75
N VAL A 18 -8.31 -2.90 2.81
CA VAL A 18 -8.59 -2.74 1.37
C VAL A 18 -9.41 -3.94 0.87
N PRO A 19 -10.69 -3.76 0.53
CA PRO A 19 -11.52 -4.85 0.03
C PRO A 19 -10.94 -5.46 -1.26
N GLY A 20 -10.91 -6.80 -1.33
CA GLY A 20 -10.44 -7.51 -2.52
C GLY A 20 -8.92 -7.51 -2.72
N ALA A 21 -8.14 -7.02 -1.74
CA ALA A 21 -6.69 -7.13 -1.81
C ALA A 21 -6.24 -8.60 -1.79
N ARG A 22 -5.22 -8.92 -2.60
CA ARG A 22 -4.69 -10.28 -2.76
C ARG A 22 -4.09 -10.80 -1.45
N TYR A 23 -3.41 -9.94 -0.71
CA TYR A 23 -2.84 -10.21 0.61
C TYR A 23 -3.25 -9.10 1.58
N GLN A 24 -3.99 -9.44 2.64
CA GLN A 24 -4.38 -8.49 3.67
C GLN A 24 -3.25 -8.32 4.69
N THR A 25 -2.50 -7.22 4.61
CA THR A 25 -1.40 -6.94 5.56
C THR A 25 -1.81 -6.05 6.73
N GLY A 26 -2.92 -5.30 6.59
CA GLY A 26 -3.38 -4.34 7.60
C GLY A 26 -2.45 -3.12 7.77
N LEU A 27 -1.50 -2.91 6.86
CA LEU A 27 -0.57 -1.80 6.93
C LEU A 27 -1.27 -0.48 6.61
N VAL A 28 -1.01 0.55 7.42
CA VAL A 28 -1.48 1.91 7.20
C VAL A 28 -0.26 2.82 7.05
N ILE A 29 -0.21 3.60 5.97
CA ILE A 29 0.91 4.49 5.66
C ILE A 29 0.40 5.91 5.44
N ASP A 30 0.97 6.85 6.18
CA ASP A 30 0.78 8.29 5.98
C ASP A 30 1.64 8.78 4.80
N LEU A 31 0.98 9.37 3.80
CA LEU A 31 1.59 9.89 2.59
C LEU A 31 2.14 11.31 2.76
N ASN A 32 1.70 12.06 3.77
CA ASN A 32 2.20 13.41 4.05
C ASN A 32 3.55 13.41 4.77
N GLY A 33 3.96 12.26 5.31
CA GLY A 33 5.28 12.07 5.92
C GLY A 33 6.36 11.59 4.94
N PRO A 34 7.60 11.39 5.40
CA PRO A 34 8.70 10.80 4.62
C PRO A 34 8.36 9.42 4.03
N THR A 35 7.40 8.73 4.64
CA THR A 35 6.88 7.42 4.23
C THR A 35 6.01 7.46 2.98
N GLY A 36 5.56 8.63 2.54
CA GLY A 36 4.85 8.82 1.27
C GLY A 36 5.76 8.79 0.03
N ASN A 37 7.08 8.71 0.20
CA ASN A 37 7.97 8.63 -0.95
C ASN A 37 7.82 7.27 -1.67
N ILE A 38 7.66 7.29 -2.99
CA ILE A 38 7.44 6.06 -3.78
C ILE A 38 8.55 5.01 -3.63
N PHE A 39 9.82 5.42 -3.48
CA PHE A 39 10.92 4.48 -3.29
C PHE A 39 10.87 3.80 -1.92
N TYR A 40 10.43 4.53 -0.88
CA TYR A 40 10.15 3.95 0.42
C TYR A 40 9.04 2.90 0.32
N LEU A 41 7.93 3.25 -0.34
CA LEU A 41 6.79 2.34 -0.54
C LEU A 41 7.17 1.08 -1.32
N MET A 42 8.00 1.21 -2.36
CA MET A 42 8.57 0.06 -3.08
C MET A 42 9.42 -0.83 -2.18
N GLY A 43 10.22 -0.23 -1.28
CA GLY A 43 10.99 -0.95 -0.27
C GLY A 43 10.11 -1.74 0.70
N VAL A 44 8.99 -1.15 1.14
CA VAL A 44 7.97 -1.83 1.96
C VAL A 44 7.38 -3.02 1.22
N CYS A 45 6.95 -2.83 -0.03
CA CYS A 45 6.38 -3.92 -0.84
C CYS A 45 7.38 -5.06 -1.06
N ASN A 46 8.65 -4.75 -1.33
CA ASN A 46 9.70 -5.76 -1.47
C ASN A 46 9.94 -6.57 -0.20
N ARG A 47 9.79 -5.93 0.97
CA ARG A 47 9.82 -6.63 2.25
C ARG A 47 8.62 -7.57 2.39
N LEU A 48 7.42 -7.10 2.07
CA LEU A 48 6.19 -7.90 2.13
C LEU A 48 6.23 -9.12 1.20
N VAL A 49 6.76 -8.98 -0.01
CA VAL A 49 7.00 -10.12 -0.93
C VAL A 49 7.82 -11.22 -0.25
N ARG A 50 8.84 -10.83 0.52
CA ARG A 50 9.71 -11.78 1.25
C ARG A 50 9.03 -12.36 2.48
N GLU A 51 8.37 -11.53 3.28
CA GLU A 51 7.70 -11.94 4.53
C GLU A 51 6.51 -12.86 4.28
N LEU A 52 5.75 -12.61 3.22
CA LEU A 52 4.62 -13.46 2.80
C LEU A 52 5.07 -14.70 2.02
N GLY A 53 6.36 -14.85 1.71
CA GLY A 53 6.90 -16.01 0.99
C GLY A 53 6.36 -16.16 -0.43
N LEU A 54 6.14 -15.06 -1.15
CA LEU A 54 5.59 -15.11 -2.51
C LEU A 54 6.50 -15.93 -3.44
N SER A 55 5.89 -16.76 -4.27
CA SER A 55 6.60 -17.51 -5.30
C SER A 55 7.24 -16.55 -6.32
N ALA A 56 8.29 -17.03 -7.01
CA ALA A 56 8.94 -16.25 -8.08
C ALA A 56 7.96 -15.79 -9.17
N GLN A 57 6.92 -16.58 -9.42
CA GLN A 57 5.88 -16.22 -10.39
C GLN A 57 5.04 -15.04 -9.91
N LEU A 58 4.54 -15.09 -8.66
CA LEU A 58 3.74 -14.01 -8.06
C LEU A 58 4.53 -12.72 -7.91
N LYS A 59 5.81 -12.83 -7.54
CA LYS A 59 6.72 -11.70 -7.50
C LYS A 59 6.83 -11.03 -8.88
N ARG A 60 7.03 -11.81 -9.95
CA ARG A 60 7.13 -11.27 -11.32
C ARG A 60 5.82 -10.63 -11.79
N GLU A 61 4.67 -11.20 -11.43
CA GLU A 61 3.36 -10.61 -11.72
C GLU A 61 3.23 -9.23 -11.06
N TYR A 62 3.54 -9.12 -9.77
CA TYR A 62 3.55 -7.85 -9.05
C TYR A 62 4.51 -6.85 -9.68
N GLU A 63 5.77 -7.25 -9.93
CA GLU A 63 6.79 -6.39 -10.55
C GLU A 63 6.36 -5.89 -11.93
N THR A 64 5.74 -6.74 -12.74
CA THR A 64 5.21 -6.34 -14.06
C THR A 64 4.11 -5.30 -13.91
N GLU A 65 3.15 -5.52 -13.00
CA GLU A 65 2.01 -4.63 -12.81
C GLU A 65 2.45 -3.27 -12.26
N ILE A 66 3.31 -3.24 -11.23
CA ILE A 66 3.78 -2.00 -10.61
C ILE A 66 4.69 -1.19 -11.54
N ASN A 67 5.49 -1.85 -12.38
CA ASN A 67 6.33 -1.17 -13.37
C ASN A 67 5.51 -0.66 -14.57
N SER A 68 4.36 -1.26 -14.85
CA SER A 68 3.42 -0.79 -15.88
C SER A 68 2.57 0.40 -15.40
N ALA A 69 2.52 0.66 -14.09
CA ALA A 69 1.85 1.83 -13.53
C ALA A 69 2.66 3.11 -13.82
N GLY A 70 2.06 3.98 -14.64
CA GLY A 70 2.72 5.15 -15.23
C GLY A 70 2.90 6.34 -14.29
N ASP A 71 2.17 6.40 -13.19
CA ASP A 71 2.16 7.53 -12.26
C ASP A 71 2.11 7.07 -10.80
N TYR A 72 2.21 8.04 -9.88
CA TYR A 72 2.24 7.78 -8.45
C TYR A 72 0.94 7.13 -7.94
N GLN A 73 -0.22 7.62 -8.36
CA GLN A 73 -1.53 7.14 -7.89
C GLN A 73 -1.86 5.75 -8.43
N SER A 74 -1.50 5.47 -9.68
CA SER A 74 -1.63 4.12 -10.24
C SER A 74 -0.74 3.12 -9.50
N ARG A 75 0.47 3.52 -9.08
CA ARG A 75 1.32 2.67 -8.24
C ARG A 75 0.73 2.41 -6.86
N LEU A 76 0.19 3.43 -6.20
CA LEU A 76 -0.53 3.25 -4.94
C LEU A 76 -1.64 2.22 -5.11
N THR A 77 -2.48 2.37 -6.14
CA THR A 77 -3.57 1.43 -6.44
C THR A 77 -3.08 -0.01 -6.57
N VAL A 78 -1.97 -0.25 -7.27
CA VAL A 78 -1.37 -1.59 -7.39
C VAL A 78 -0.92 -2.10 -6.01
N MET A 79 -0.28 -1.27 -5.19
CA MET A 79 0.14 -1.65 -3.84
C MET A 79 -1.05 -1.99 -2.92
N GLN A 80 -2.14 -1.22 -3.01
CA GLN A 80 -3.39 -1.49 -2.29
C GLN A 80 -3.99 -2.83 -2.73
N LYS A 81 -4.10 -3.05 -4.05
CA LYS A 81 -4.64 -4.29 -4.64
C LYS A 81 -3.81 -5.52 -4.23
N TRP A 82 -2.48 -5.41 -4.21
CA TRP A 82 -1.62 -6.54 -3.91
C TRP A 82 -1.52 -6.81 -2.40
N PHE A 83 -1.23 -5.78 -1.61
CA PHE A 83 -0.84 -5.96 -0.21
C PHE A 83 -1.83 -5.38 0.79
N GLY A 84 -2.96 -4.84 0.33
CA GLY A 84 -3.99 -4.30 1.21
C GLY A 84 -3.50 -3.15 2.07
N ILE A 85 -2.57 -2.35 1.55
CA ILE A 85 -2.03 -1.18 2.24
C ILE A 85 -3.08 -0.07 2.21
N THR A 86 -3.41 0.49 3.37
CA THR A 86 -4.24 1.67 3.46
C THR A 86 -3.35 2.91 3.45
N PHE A 87 -3.62 3.83 2.53
CA PHE A 87 -2.93 5.11 2.48
C PHE A 87 -3.81 6.19 3.11
N VAL A 88 -3.20 7.03 3.94
CA VAL A 88 -3.86 8.19 4.57
C VAL A 88 -3.06 9.45 4.28
N GLU A 89 -3.76 10.59 4.15
CA GLU A 89 -3.22 11.93 3.97
C GLU A 89 -3.74 12.81 5.11
#